data_AF-A0A9D1DMM4-F1
#
_entry.id   AF-A0A9D1DMM4-F1
#
_cell.length_a   1.000
_cell.length_b   1.000
_cell.length_c   1.000
_cell.angle_alpha   90.00
_cell.angle_beta   90.00
_cell.angle_gamma   90.00
#
_symmetry.space_group_name_H-M   'P 1'
#
loop_
_entity.id
_entity.type
_entity.pdbx_description
1 polymer ?
#
loop_
_entity_poly.entity_id
_entity_poly.type
_entity_poly.pdbx_seq_one_letter_code
_entity_poly.pdbx_strand_id
1 'polypeptide(L)'
;MKKRITAALLALCLVLPLAACGQAAEPELDIDAFGEELYAAGKFGETLYALDEAVAQGLYGTGDDTRCWVRAGTGATAEELAVFETADAEAAAALVTKLEARNADRIENYSSYIPSEVPKLEDAVIISGGRYVVLCVAEDASGVREAAQKALG
;
A
#
# COMPACT_ATOMS: atom_id res chain seq x y z
N MET A 1 10.31 -71.80 -7.83
CA MET A 1 11.19 -70.65 -8.15
C MET A 1 11.38 -70.57 -9.67
N LYS A 2 10.69 -69.64 -10.34
CA LYS A 2 11.12 -68.97 -11.59
C LYS A 2 10.05 -67.92 -11.95
N LYS A 3 10.54 -66.69 -12.10
CA LYS A 3 9.85 -65.43 -12.47
C LYS A 3 9.28 -65.59 -13.91
N ARG A 4 8.33 -64.80 -14.45
CA ARG A 4 8.17 -63.34 -14.48
C ARG A 4 6.72 -63.01 -14.89
N ILE A 5 6.24 -61.90 -14.36
CA ILE A 5 4.84 -61.42 -14.42
C ILE A 5 4.58 -60.66 -15.73
N THR A 6 3.39 -60.90 -16.24
CA THR A 6 2.75 -60.39 -17.46
C THR A 6 2.61 -58.87 -17.49
N ALA A 7 2.81 -58.29 -18.67
CA ALA A 7 2.48 -56.90 -18.99
C ALA A 7 0.95 -56.70 -19.09
N ALA A 8 0.44 -55.55 -18.63
CA ALA A 8 -0.84 -55.01 -19.07
C ALA A 8 -0.85 -53.47 -18.96
N LEU A 9 -1.18 -52.85 -20.08
CA LEU A 9 -1.38 -51.42 -20.31
C LEU A 9 -2.63 -50.87 -19.61
N LEU A 10 -2.66 -49.53 -19.55
CA LEU A 10 -3.82 -48.63 -19.58
C LEU A 10 -4.55 -48.31 -18.27
N ALA A 11 -4.34 -47.10 -17.75
CA ALA A 11 -5.43 -46.16 -17.42
C ALA A 11 -4.88 -44.75 -17.14
N LEU A 12 -5.22 -43.86 -18.07
CA LEU A 12 -5.27 -42.42 -18.00
C LEU A 12 -5.96 -41.94 -16.70
N CYS A 13 -5.21 -41.33 -15.78
CA CYS A 13 -5.75 -40.43 -14.77
C CYS A 13 -5.08 -39.06 -14.95
N LEU A 14 -5.75 -38.23 -15.72
CA LEU A 14 -5.60 -36.78 -15.77
C LEU A 14 -5.65 -36.24 -14.32
N VAL A 15 -4.50 -35.94 -13.73
CA VAL A 15 -4.44 -35.02 -12.59
C VAL A 15 -4.31 -33.64 -13.19
N LEU A 16 -5.46 -33.03 -13.48
CA LEU A 16 -5.59 -31.59 -13.54
C LEU A 16 -5.20 -31.05 -12.16
N PRO A 17 -4.12 -30.28 -11.97
CA PRO A 17 -4.12 -29.35 -10.87
C PRO A 17 -5.25 -28.37 -11.18
N LEU A 18 -6.31 -28.50 -10.39
CA LEU A 18 -7.31 -27.48 -10.14
C LEU A 18 -6.68 -26.10 -10.29
N ALA A 19 -7.33 -25.24 -11.07
CA ALA A 19 -7.07 -23.82 -11.06
C ALA A 19 -7.01 -23.35 -9.59
N ALA A 20 -5.79 -23.12 -9.10
CA ALA A 20 -5.57 -22.24 -7.97
C ALA A 20 -5.78 -20.82 -8.50
N CYS A 21 -7.03 -20.48 -8.83
CA CYS A 21 -7.56 -19.17 -8.49
C CYS A 21 -7.67 -19.13 -6.97
N GLY A 22 -6.53 -19.28 -6.29
CA GLY A 22 -6.43 -19.00 -4.89
C GLY A 22 -6.55 -17.50 -4.81
N GLN A 23 -7.70 -17.01 -4.37
CA GLN A 23 -7.75 -15.73 -3.69
C GLN A 23 -6.60 -15.80 -2.67
N ALA A 24 -5.49 -15.11 -2.93
CA ALA A 24 -4.44 -15.00 -1.94
C ALA A 24 -5.13 -14.51 -0.67
N ALA A 25 -4.88 -15.17 0.46
CA ALA A 25 -5.42 -14.69 1.73
C ALA A 25 -4.98 -13.22 1.86
N GLU A 26 -5.92 -12.32 2.12
CA GLU A 26 -5.59 -10.92 2.34
C GLU A 26 -4.53 -10.85 3.46
N PRO A 27 -3.48 -10.03 3.30
CA PRO A 27 -2.47 -9.89 4.33
C PRO A 27 -3.15 -9.38 5.61
N GLU A 28 -2.92 -10.04 6.74
CA GLU A 28 -3.36 -9.51 8.03
C GLU A 28 -2.22 -8.63 8.54
N LEU A 29 -2.38 -7.31 8.46
CA LEU A 29 -1.34 -6.35 8.82
C LEU A 29 -1.74 -5.58 10.09
N ASP A 30 -0.79 -5.45 11.00
CA ASP A 30 -0.84 -4.42 12.02
C ASP A 30 -0.34 -3.10 11.39
N ILE A 31 -1.25 -2.18 11.09
CA ILE A 31 -0.91 -0.92 10.42
C ILE A 31 0.01 -0.02 11.26
N ASP A 32 0.02 -0.18 12.59
CA ASP A 32 0.88 0.64 13.46
C ASP A 32 2.34 0.19 13.31
N ALA A 33 2.57 -1.13 13.38
CA ALA A 33 3.90 -1.71 13.16
C ALA A 33 4.38 -1.49 11.72
N PHE A 34 3.47 -1.65 10.75
CA PHE A 34 3.79 -1.47 9.34
C PHE A 34 4.10 0.00 9.01
N GLY A 35 3.34 0.95 9.57
CA GLY A 35 3.63 2.38 9.43
C GLY A 35 5.01 2.77 9.93
N GLU A 36 5.43 2.26 11.10
CA GLU A 36 6.78 2.48 11.63
C GLU A 36 7.87 1.83 10.75
N GLU A 37 7.62 0.65 10.18
CA GLU A 37 8.54 0.02 9.21
C GLU A 37 8.72 0.89 7.97
N LEU A 38 7.62 1.38 7.38
CA LEU A 38 7.66 2.26 6.22
C LEU A 38 8.37 3.58 6.56
N TYR A 39 8.12 4.16 7.73
CA TYR A 39 8.78 5.40 8.14
C TYR A 39 10.30 5.22 8.29
N ALA A 40 10.75 4.07 8.79
CA ALA A 40 12.17 3.73 8.86
C ALA A 40 12.81 3.47 7.48
N ALA A 41 12.01 3.03 6.50
CA ALA A 41 12.47 2.78 5.13
C ALA A 41 12.52 4.05 4.26
N GLY A 42 11.70 5.05 4.56
CA GLY A 42 11.64 6.32 3.83
C GLY A 42 12.77 7.29 4.19
N LYS A 43 13.11 8.18 3.26
CA LYS A 43 13.97 9.33 3.54
C LYS A 43 13.17 10.62 3.42
N PHE A 44 13.05 11.30 4.54
CA PHE A 44 12.31 12.54 4.70
C PHE A 44 13.28 13.70 4.92
N GLY A 45 12.99 14.85 4.34
CA GLY A 45 13.74 16.09 4.52
C GLY A 45 13.44 16.77 5.86
N GLU A 46 12.38 16.33 6.55
CA GLU A 46 12.04 16.77 7.91
C GLU A 46 11.59 15.62 8.82
N THR A 47 11.46 15.91 10.11
CA THR A 47 10.80 14.98 11.04
C THR A 47 9.29 15.01 10.80
N LEU A 48 8.68 13.85 10.58
CA LEU A 48 7.23 13.73 10.51
C LEU A 48 6.64 13.40 11.88
N TYR A 49 5.52 14.05 12.21
CA TYR A 49 4.83 13.92 13.49
C TYR A 49 3.55 13.13 13.33
N ALA A 50 3.28 12.25 14.29
CA ALA A 50 2.06 11.47 14.31
C ALA A 50 0.82 12.37 14.38
N LEU A 51 -0.19 12.05 13.58
CA LEU A 51 -1.51 12.65 13.70
C LEU A 51 -2.43 11.76 14.53
N ASP A 52 -3.35 12.40 15.24
CA ASP A 52 -4.50 11.71 15.81
C ASP A 52 -5.36 11.10 14.70
N GLU A 53 -5.90 9.91 14.95
CA GLU A 53 -6.64 9.13 13.96
C GLU A 53 -7.87 9.89 13.42
N ALA A 54 -8.63 10.57 14.29
CA ALA A 54 -9.80 11.34 13.85
C ALA A 54 -9.40 12.56 13.02
N VAL A 55 -8.24 13.16 13.32
CA VAL A 55 -7.65 14.24 12.50
C VAL A 55 -7.22 13.71 11.14
N ALA A 56 -6.57 12.54 11.10
CA ALA A 56 -6.19 11.88 9.85
C ALA A 56 -7.42 11.52 9.00
N GLN A 57 -8.45 10.93 9.63
CA GLN A 57 -9.71 10.61 8.95
C GLN A 57 -10.36 11.86 8.34
N GLY A 58 -10.38 12.98 9.08
CA GLY A 58 -10.84 14.27 8.55
C GLY A 58 -9.99 14.79 7.39
N LEU A 59 -8.66 14.70 7.50
CA LEU A 59 -7.71 15.19 6.49
C LEU A 59 -7.84 14.43 5.16
N TYR A 60 -7.96 13.10 5.21
CA TYR A 60 -8.10 12.26 4.03
C TYR A 60 -9.58 12.00 3.68
N GLY A 61 -10.51 12.53 4.46
CA GLY A 61 -11.96 12.37 4.36
C GLY A 61 -12.40 10.91 4.29
N THR A 62 -11.81 10.05 5.11
CA THR A 62 -12.24 8.66 5.31
C THR A 62 -13.36 8.61 6.35
N GLY A 63 -14.05 7.48 6.45
CA GLY A 63 -15.03 7.24 7.52
C GLY A 63 -14.36 6.87 8.84
N ASP A 64 -15.13 6.94 9.93
CA ASP A 64 -14.70 6.54 11.28
C ASP A 64 -14.36 5.04 11.39
N ASP A 65 -14.78 4.25 10.40
CA ASP A 65 -14.50 2.81 10.26
C ASP A 65 -13.15 2.51 9.57
N THR A 66 -12.50 3.53 9.00
CA THR A 66 -11.17 3.40 8.41
C THR A 66 -10.12 3.68 9.45
N ARG A 67 -9.26 2.71 9.76
CA ARG A 67 -8.13 2.94 10.65
C ARG A 67 -7.03 3.70 9.92
N CYS A 68 -6.37 4.62 10.61
CA CYS A 68 -5.35 5.49 10.04
C CYS A 68 -4.12 5.53 10.94
N TRP A 69 -2.97 5.14 10.38
CA TRP A 69 -1.67 5.49 10.93
C TRP A 69 -1.04 6.56 10.03
N VAL A 70 -0.78 7.75 10.55
CA VAL A 70 -0.29 8.87 9.73
C VAL A 70 0.77 9.66 10.45
N ARG A 71 1.83 10.02 9.71
CA ARG A 71 2.79 11.06 10.07
C ARG A 71 2.86 12.11 8.97
N ALA A 72 2.87 13.39 9.35
CA ALA A 72 3.05 14.49 8.40
C ALA A 72 4.08 15.51 8.92
N GLY A 73 4.66 16.26 7.99
CA GLY A 73 5.57 17.35 8.31
C GLY A 73 4.87 18.52 8.98
N THR A 74 5.63 19.56 9.26
CA THR A 74 5.16 20.82 9.86
C THR A 74 4.26 21.66 8.94
N GLY A 75 4.10 21.24 7.68
CA GLY A 75 3.46 22.00 6.60
C GLY A 75 4.43 22.87 5.79
N ALA A 76 5.73 22.82 6.10
CA ALA A 76 6.77 23.50 5.33
C ALA A 76 7.10 22.76 4.02
N THR A 77 6.97 21.43 4.01
CA THR A 77 7.17 20.57 2.85
C THR A 77 5.87 19.84 2.48
N ALA A 78 5.90 19.13 1.35
CA ALA A 78 4.80 18.26 0.95
C ALA A 78 4.81 16.89 1.67
N GLU A 79 5.75 16.64 2.57
CA GLU A 79 6.06 15.29 3.05
C GLU A 79 5.00 14.74 4.02
N GLU A 80 4.54 13.53 3.72
CA GLU A 80 3.56 12.78 4.50
C GLU A 80 3.74 11.29 4.27
N LEU A 81 3.43 10.49 5.29
CA LEU A 81 3.33 9.04 5.21
C LEU A 81 2.05 8.60 5.92
N ALA A 82 1.19 7.89 5.21
CA ALA A 82 -0.07 7.39 5.72
C ALA A 82 -0.27 5.91 5.34
N VAL A 83 -0.77 5.14 6.29
CA VAL A 83 -1.22 3.76 6.12
C VAL A 83 -2.67 3.69 6.57
N PHE A 84 -3.51 3.10 5.73
CA PHE A 84 -4.94 2.96 5.99
C PHE A 84 -5.33 1.48 6.00
N GLU A 85 -6.23 1.12 6.89
CA GLU A 85 -7.00 -0.13 6.84
C GLU A 85 -8.47 0.23 6.61
N THR A 86 -8.99 -0.09 5.42
CA THR A 86 -10.38 0.16 5.01
C THR A 86 -11.25 -1.07 5.28
N ALA A 87 -12.57 -0.96 5.06
CA ALA A 87 -13.51 -2.06 5.25
C ALA A 87 -13.18 -3.30 4.39
N ASP A 88 -12.79 -3.07 3.14
CA ASP A 88 -12.45 -4.10 2.16
C ASP A 88 -11.57 -3.53 1.03
N ALA A 89 -11.25 -4.37 0.04
CA ALA A 89 -10.45 -3.99 -1.11
C ALA A 89 -11.16 -3.00 -2.08
N GLU A 90 -12.49 -2.95 -2.09
CA GLU A 90 -13.23 -1.99 -2.92
C GLU A 90 -13.11 -0.59 -2.32
N ALA A 91 -13.27 -0.48 -0.99
CA ALA A 91 -13.03 0.76 -0.24
C ALA A 91 -11.57 1.23 -0.37
N ALA A 92 -10.60 0.31 -0.34
CA ALA A 92 -9.18 0.63 -0.56
C ALA A 92 -8.94 1.22 -1.96
N ALA A 93 -9.50 0.60 -3.00
CA ALA A 93 -9.37 1.10 -4.38
C ALA A 93 -10.03 2.47 -4.58
N ALA A 94 -11.19 2.70 -3.94
CA ALA A 94 -11.85 4.01 -3.94
C ALA A 94 -10.99 5.06 -3.22
N LEU A 95 -10.35 4.70 -2.11
CA LEU A 95 -9.44 5.58 -1.39
C LEU A 95 -8.19 5.91 -2.23
N VAL A 96 -7.58 4.94 -2.92
CA VAL A 96 -6.46 5.21 -3.85
C VAL A 96 -6.84 6.27 -4.87
N THR A 97 -8.00 6.12 -5.54
CA THR A 97 -8.48 7.09 -6.54
C THR A 97 -8.61 8.50 -5.94
N LYS A 98 -9.10 8.60 -4.69
CA LYS A 98 -9.23 9.88 -3.98
C LYS A 98 -7.87 10.49 -3.64
N LEU A 99 -6.92 9.66 -3.20
CA LEU A 99 -5.56 10.10 -2.86
C LEU A 99 -4.78 10.55 -4.09
N GLU A 100 -4.92 9.86 -5.22
CA GLU A 100 -4.35 10.25 -6.51
C GLU A 100 -4.90 11.60 -6.97
N ALA A 101 -6.22 11.81 -6.89
CA ALA A 101 -6.85 13.08 -7.21
C ALA A 101 -6.34 14.21 -6.31
N ARG A 102 -6.27 13.99 -4.99
CA ARG A 102 -5.69 14.96 -4.05
C ARG A 102 -4.22 15.26 -4.37
N ASN A 103 -3.45 14.25 -4.77
CA ASN A 103 -2.04 14.44 -5.10
C ASN A 103 -1.87 15.27 -6.39
N ALA A 104 -2.71 15.04 -7.40
CA ALA A 104 -2.76 15.85 -8.61
C ALA A 104 -3.10 17.31 -8.32
N ASP A 105 -4.11 17.57 -7.49
CA ASP A 105 -4.46 18.92 -7.04
C ASP A 105 -3.29 19.58 -6.32
N ARG A 106 -2.54 18.83 -5.51
CA ARG A 106 -1.35 19.34 -4.84
C ARG A 106 -0.22 19.66 -5.80
N ILE A 107 0.00 18.83 -6.83
CA ILE A 107 0.98 19.12 -7.88
C ILE A 107 0.65 20.47 -8.54
N GLU A 108 -0.61 20.69 -8.94
CA GLU A 108 -1.04 21.96 -9.55
C GLU A 108 -0.83 23.14 -8.59
N ASN A 109 -1.29 23.02 -7.34
CA ASN A 109 -1.18 24.08 -6.34
C ASN A 109 0.29 24.40 -5.99
N TYR A 110 1.12 23.37 -5.82
CA TYR A 110 2.51 23.52 -5.38
C TYR A 110 3.39 24.04 -6.52
N SER A 111 3.03 23.77 -7.78
CA SER A 111 3.74 24.30 -8.96
C SER A 111 3.85 25.82 -8.98
N SER A 112 2.90 26.55 -8.35
CA SER A 112 2.95 28.01 -8.25
C SER A 112 3.46 28.51 -6.89
N TYR A 113 3.30 27.72 -5.84
CA TYR A 113 3.57 28.15 -4.45
C TYR A 113 4.93 27.68 -3.93
N ILE A 114 5.24 26.38 -4.06
CA ILE A 114 6.51 25.77 -3.65
C ILE A 114 6.93 24.75 -4.72
N PRO A 115 7.44 25.22 -5.88
CA PRO A 115 7.73 24.35 -7.01
C PRO A 115 8.78 23.26 -6.71
N SER A 116 9.66 23.50 -5.73
CA SER A 116 10.70 22.55 -5.31
C SER A 116 10.15 21.26 -4.71
N GLU A 117 8.90 21.27 -4.26
CA GLU A 117 8.24 20.10 -3.66
C GLU A 117 7.48 19.25 -4.69
N VAL A 118 7.22 19.78 -5.89
CA VAL A 118 6.49 19.07 -6.96
C VAL A 118 7.12 17.72 -7.32
N PRO A 119 8.46 17.58 -7.46
CA PRO A 119 9.07 16.29 -7.78
C PRO A 119 8.75 15.18 -6.76
N LYS A 120 8.61 15.54 -5.47
CA LYS A 120 8.24 14.57 -4.42
C LYS A 120 6.79 14.08 -4.59
N LEU A 121 5.90 14.97 -5.02
CA LEU A 121 4.51 14.65 -5.30
C LEU A 121 4.36 13.79 -6.57
N GLU A 122 5.16 14.07 -7.60
CA GLU A 122 5.19 13.27 -8.82
C GLU A 122 5.74 11.85 -8.58
N ASP A 123 6.70 11.70 -7.65
CA ASP A 123 7.22 10.39 -7.21
C ASP A 123 6.43 9.78 -6.03
N ALA A 124 5.25 10.30 -5.69
CA ALA A 124 4.47 9.78 -4.58
C ALA A 124 4.18 8.27 -4.72
N VAL A 125 4.25 7.54 -3.61
CA VAL A 125 3.78 6.16 -3.54
C VAL A 125 2.31 6.19 -3.14
N ILE A 126 1.43 5.73 -4.01
CA ILE A 126 -0.01 5.55 -3.72
C ILE A 126 -0.39 4.17 -4.22
N ILE A 127 -0.46 3.19 -3.31
CA ILE A 127 -0.72 1.79 -3.67
C ILE A 127 -1.66 1.13 -2.66
N SER A 128 -2.36 0.09 -3.10
CA SER A 128 -3.23 -0.74 -2.26
C SER A 128 -2.97 -2.22 -2.44
N GLY A 129 -3.24 -3.01 -1.39
CA GLY A 129 -3.32 -4.47 -1.46
C GLY A 129 -4.29 -5.01 -0.42
N GLY A 130 -5.26 -5.81 -0.86
CA GLY A 130 -6.42 -6.15 -0.03
C GLY A 130 -7.11 -4.86 0.47
N ARG A 131 -7.42 -4.83 1.76
CA ARG A 131 -8.05 -3.67 2.44
C ARG A 131 -7.08 -2.58 2.91
N TYR A 132 -5.81 -2.60 2.50
CA TYR A 132 -4.82 -1.63 2.97
C TYR A 132 -4.39 -0.68 1.86
N VAL A 133 -4.08 0.56 2.24
CA VAL A 133 -3.59 1.60 1.35
C VAL A 133 -2.37 2.27 1.98
N VAL A 134 -1.36 2.57 1.16
CA VAL A 134 -0.18 3.37 1.54
C VAL A 134 -0.12 4.61 0.67
N LEU A 135 0.04 5.76 1.32
CA LEU A 135 0.42 7.04 0.71
C LEU A 135 1.77 7.47 1.28
N CYS A 136 2.75 7.79 0.44
CA CYS A 136 4.00 8.41 0.86
C CYS A 136 4.45 9.49 -0.12
N VAL A 137 4.74 10.66 0.42
CA VAL A 137 5.43 11.77 -0.26
C VAL A 137 6.68 12.05 0.56
N ALA A 138 7.86 11.90 -0.06
CA ALA A 138 9.14 11.94 0.64
C ALA A 138 10.22 12.53 -0.26
N GLU A 139 11.39 12.85 0.30
CA GLU A 139 12.56 13.22 -0.50
C GLU A 139 13.05 12.04 -1.34
N ASP A 140 12.99 10.83 -0.79
CA ASP A 140 13.20 9.57 -1.51
C ASP A 140 12.25 8.50 -0.95
N ALA A 141 11.25 8.13 -1.77
CA ALA A 141 10.21 7.17 -1.41
C ALA A 141 10.53 5.73 -1.88
N SER A 142 11.72 5.47 -2.42
CA SER A 142 12.07 4.15 -3.00
C SER A 142 12.01 3.01 -1.98
N GLY A 143 12.53 3.23 -0.76
CA GLY A 143 12.47 2.23 0.31
C GLY A 143 11.03 1.94 0.77
N VAL A 144 10.19 2.97 0.86
CA VAL A 144 8.75 2.82 1.16
C VAL A 144 8.06 2.03 0.05
N ARG A 145 8.34 2.36 -1.21
CA ARG A 145 7.77 1.66 -2.38
C ARG A 145 8.11 0.17 -2.36
N GLU A 146 9.36 -0.19 -2.13
CA GLU A 146 9.80 -1.59 -2.07
C GLU A 146 9.14 -2.33 -0.90
N ALA A 147 9.17 -1.76 0.30
CA ALA A 147 8.58 -2.37 1.49
C ALA A 147 7.06 -2.54 1.36
N ALA A 148 6.37 -1.52 0.83
CA ALA A 148 4.93 -1.56 0.64
C ALA A 148 4.50 -2.56 -0.44
N GLN A 149 5.19 -2.61 -1.59
CA GLN A 149 4.92 -3.63 -2.62
C GLN A 149 5.14 -5.05 -2.08
N LYS A 150 6.21 -5.26 -1.31
CA LYS A 150 6.48 -6.56 -0.70
C LYS A 150 5.38 -7.00 0.28
N ALA A 151 4.83 -6.07 1.05
CA ALA A 151 3.81 -6.36 2.06
C ALA A 151 2.39 -6.50 1.46
N LEU A 152 2.09 -5.75 0.40
CA LEU A 152 0.74 -5.63 -0.16
C LEU A 152 0.47 -6.54 -1.38
N GLY A 153 1.51 -7.11 -1.99
CA GLY A 153 1.41 -8.04 -3.12
C GLY A 153 1.50 -7.36 -4.49
#